data_AF-A0A537LU51-F1
#
_entry.id   AF-A0A537LU51-F1
#
_cell.length_a   1.000
_cell.length_b   1.000
_cell.length_c   1.000
_cell.angle_alpha   90.00
_cell.angle_beta   90.00
_cell.angle_gamma   90.00
#
_symmetry.space_group_name_H-M   'P 1'
#
loop_
_entity.id
_entity.type
_entity.pdbx_description
1 polymer ?
#
loop_
_entity_poly.entity_id
_entity_poly.type
_entity_poly.pdbx_seq_one_letter_code
_entity_poly.pdbx_strand_id
1 'polypeptide(L)'
;MPSDKIMAGFRGGGRVVSAVVIAYFFLLTLMVATAQQKVVATLVKDNVGYDYSVAIRYYFGNQNLIALRTKNSSAIKEATSNQRKAADALSDAQRTLAAEAADLQQDLGNLAARGCPGAQVTVQTPPNPGALLTAAASTQHCGANGVDPAQKALADEVNAGADSVRRTLDEIAGYNRDSEDQADQLKLLQDERQSLASEFESAGKAASSIAILRVFEESRWPGATQLVYLPPSLMAIALAFSSGLFGALLITLVLFVYPDNQFKFTRSASYGGRILLGGLIALGVFVLLFSGVAVLGGVEQSNTQNLMAYAAIGILSGMFSDRAAGWLSEQSGFSAAPADPADPA
;
A
#
# COMPACT_ATOMS: atom_id res chain seq x y z
N MET A 1 44.90 -18.00 46.10
CA MET A 1 44.98 -17.07 44.95
C MET A 1 44.69 -17.82 43.65
N PRO A 2 43.43 -17.88 43.17
CA PRO A 2 43.10 -18.25 41.78
C PRO A 2 42.10 -17.27 41.10
N SER A 3 41.90 -16.06 41.64
CA SER A 3 40.87 -15.11 41.17
C SER A 3 41.24 -14.38 39.86
N ASP A 4 42.53 -14.17 39.58
CA ASP A 4 42.93 -13.32 38.44
C ASP A 4 42.84 -14.00 37.08
N LYS A 5 42.88 -15.35 37.04
CA LYS A 5 42.76 -16.10 35.78
C LYS A 5 41.32 -16.16 35.25
N ILE A 6 40.31 -16.06 36.12
CA ILE A 6 38.89 -16.12 35.71
C ILE A 6 38.43 -14.77 35.15
N MET A 7 38.92 -13.64 35.70
CA MET A 7 38.60 -12.31 35.16
C MET A 7 39.26 -12.01 33.81
N ALA A 8 40.44 -12.59 33.51
CA ALA A 8 41.08 -12.47 32.20
C ALA A 8 40.28 -13.19 31.09
N GLY A 9 39.68 -14.34 31.40
CA GLY A 9 38.83 -15.10 30.47
C GLY A 9 37.55 -14.35 30.07
N PHE A 10 36.90 -13.65 31.01
CA PHE A 10 35.71 -12.85 30.74
C PHE A 10 35.99 -11.60 29.88
N ARG A 11 37.15 -10.95 30.06
CA ARG A 11 37.57 -9.81 29.22
C ARG A 11 37.95 -10.22 27.80
N GLY A 12 38.48 -11.42 27.60
CA GLY A 12 38.73 -11.99 26.27
C GLY A 12 37.44 -12.43 25.57
N GLY A 13 36.54 -13.12 26.29
CA GLY A 13 35.27 -13.61 25.75
C GLY A 13 34.35 -12.50 25.26
N GLY A 14 34.22 -11.40 26.01
CA GLY A 14 33.38 -10.26 25.60
C GLY A 14 33.82 -9.61 24.29
N ARG A 15 35.14 -9.56 24.01
CA ARG A 15 35.67 -8.99 22.76
C ARG A 15 35.38 -9.89 21.57
N VAL A 16 35.57 -11.21 21.71
CA VAL A 16 35.24 -12.19 20.67
C VAL A 16 33.75 -12.16 20.35
N VAL A 17 32.88 -12.12 21.37
CA VAL A 17 31.42 -12.01 21.17
C VAL A 17 31.07 -10.72 20.44
N SER A 18 31.63 -9.58 20.85
CA SER A 18 31.39 -8.30 20.16
C SER A 18 31.82 -8.32 18.70
N ALA A 19 32.96 -8.96 18.39
CA ALA A 19 33.47 -9.07 17.04
C ALA A 19 32.59 -9.96 16.15
N VAL A 20 32.12 -11.08 16.70
CA VAL A 20 31.15 -11.98 16.04
C VAL A 20 29.84 -11.25 15.76
N VAL A 21 29.33 -10.45 16.72
CA VAL A 21 28.09 -9.66 16.53
C VAL A 21 28.26 -8.60 15.44
N ILE A 22 29.38 -7.87 15.40
CA ILE A 22 29.65 -6.88 14.36
C ILE A 22 29.75 -7.55 12.99
N ALA A 23 30.49 -8.66 12.88
CA ALA A 23 30.62 -9.42 11.65
C ALA A 23 29.26 -9.98 11.18
N TYR A 24 28.47 -10.53 12.10
CA TYR A 24 27.12 -11.00 11.82
C TYR A 24 26.22 -9.87 11.28
N PHE A 25 26.20 -8.72 11.97
CA PHE A 25 25.40 -7.57 11.57
C PHE A 25 25.83 -7.03 10.19
N PHE A 26 27.14 -6.95 9.92
CA PHE A 26 27.67 -6.58 8.61
C PHE A 26 27.22 -7.54 7.51
N LEU A 27 27.37 -8.86 7.71
CA LEU A 27 26.95 -9.86 6.73
C LEU A 27 25.44 -9.83 6.47
N LEU A 28 24.63 -9.71 7.53
CA LEU A 28 23.18 -9.58 7.42
C LEU A 28 22.81 -8.32 6.61
N THR A 29 23.41 -7.18 6.95
CA THR A 29 23.17 -5.91 6.26
C THR A 29 23.59 -6.00 4.79
N LEU A 30 24.74 -6.61 4.49
CA LEU A 30 25.21 -6.84 3.13
C LEU A 30 24.25 -7.72 2.32
N MET A 31 23.79 -8.83 2.90
CA MET A 31 22.86 -9.75 2.23
C MET A 31 21.52 -9.08 1.92
N VAL A 32 20.93 -8.37 2.90
CA VAL A 32 19.66 -7.67 2.71
C VAL A 32 19.82 -6.54 1.70
N ALA A 33 20.88 -5.73 1.80
CA ALA A 33 21.14 -4.64 0.84
C ALA A 33 21.31 -5.16 -0.60
N THR A 34 22.01 -6.28 -0.77
CA THR A 34 22.18 -6.92 -2.08
C THR A 34 20.84 -7.42 -2.64
N ALA A 35 20.00 -8.03 -1.79
CA ALA A 35 18.67 -8.46 -2.18
C ALA A 35 17.80 -7.26 -2.58
N GLN A 36 17.80 -6.17 -1.81
CA GLN A 36 17.09 -4.93 -2.13
C GLN A 36 17.56 -4.32 -3.46
N GLN A 37 18.87 -4.28 -3.71
CA GLN A 37 19.42 -3.78 -4.97
C GLN A 37 18.93 -4.59 -6.17
N LYS A 38 18.87 -5.92 -6.02
CA LYS A 38 18.33 -6.80 -7.06
C LYS A 38 16.85 -6.53 -7.33
N VAL A 39 16.05 -6.29 -6.30
CA VAL A 39 14.64 -5.88 -6.46
C VAL A 39 14.55 -4.56 -7.20
N VAL A 40 15.29 -3.53 -6.78
CA VAL A 40 15.29 -2.21 -7.44
C VAL A 40 15.71 -2.32 -8.90
N ALA A 41 16.77 -3.09 -9.20
CA ALA A 41 17.24 -3.29 -10.56
C ALA A 41 16.19 -3.98 -11.44
N THR A 42 15.47 -4.98 -10.91
CA THR A 42 14.38 -5.62 -11.66
C THR A 42 13.19 -4.67 -11.85
N LEU A 43 12.80 -3.89 -10.83
CA LEU A 43 11.71 -2.92 -10.94
C LEU A 43 11.97 -1.89 -12.04
N VAL A 44 13.21 -1.40 -12.14
CA VAL A 44 13.65 -0.49 -13.21
C VAL A 44 13.67 -1.20 -14.57
N LYS A 45 14.21 -2.41 -14.64
CA LYS A 45 14.32 -3.19 -15.88
C LYS A 45 12.94 -3.53 -16.47
N ASP A 46 12.00 -3.91 -15.62
CA ASP A 46 10.66 -4.35 -16.02
C ASP A 46 9.68 -3.18 -16.16
N ASN A 47 10.16 -1.93 -16.02
CA ASN A 47 9.40 -0.68 -16.12
C ASN A 47 8.09 -0.71 -15.32
N VAL A 48 8.21 -1.15 -14.07
CA VAL A 48 7.06 -1.46 -13.20
C VAL A 48 6.29 -0.20 -12.77
N GLY A 49 6.88 0.99 -12.94
CA GLY A 49 6.20 2.28 -12.78
C GLY A 49 6.02 2.75 -11.33
N TYR A 50 6.52 2.00 -10.34
CA TYR A 50 6.49 2.39 -8.93
C TYR A 50 7.77 2.02 -8.17
N ASP A 51 8.01 2.74 -7.08
CA ASP A 51 9.19 2.60 -6.24
C ASP A 51 9.17 1.34 -5.35
N TYR A 52 10.35 0.95 -4.87
CA TYR A 52 10.58 -0.20 -3.98
C TYR A 52 9.65 -0.21 -2.75
N SER A 53 9.44 0.93 -2.10
CA SER A 53 8.62 1.04 -0.88
C SER A 53 7.15 0.71 -1.13
N VAL A 54 6.64 1.09 -2.31
CA VAL A 54 5.28 0.78 -2.76
C VAL A 54 5.16 -0.71 -3.09
N ALA A 55 6.17 -1.26 -3.78
CA ALA A 55 6.24 -2.68 -4.12
C ALA A 55 6.23 -3.58 -2.86
N ILE A 56 7.00 -3.22 -1.83
CA ILE A 56 7.03 -3.91 -0.53
C ILE A 56 5.66 -3.86 0.16
N ARG A 57 4.95 -2.72 0.14
CA ARG A 57 3.62 -2.60 0.75
C ARG A 57 2.57 -3.44 0.04
N TYR A 58 2.63 -3.55 -1.28
CA TYR A 58 1.70 -4.40 -2.03
C TYR A 58 1.93 -5.89 -1.78
N TYR A 59 3.19 -6.29 -1.54
CA TYR A 59 3.55 -7.70 -1.37
C TYR A 59 3.47 -8.19 0.08
N PHE A 60 3.95 -7.38 1.04
CA PHE A 60 4.01 -7.74 2.46
C PHE A 60 3.00 -6.97 3.35
N GLY A 61 2.38 -5.91 2.84
CA GLY A 61 1.47 -5.07 3.62
C GLY A 61 0.01 -5.53 3.63
N ASN A 62 -0.79 -4.89 4.50
CA ASN A 62 -2.24 -5.11 4.62
C ASN A 62 -3.03 -4.71 3.37
N GLN A 63 -2.40 -4.01 2.41
CA GLN A 63 -2.93 -3.72 1.08
C GLN A 63 -2.52 -4.80 0.08
N ASN A 64 -2.51 -6.06 0.52
CA ASN A 64 -2.24 -7.17 -0.39
C ASN A 64 -3.24 -7.09 -1.54
N LEU A 65 -2.72 -6.89 -2.75
CA LEU A 65 -3.51 -6.81 -3.97
C LEU A 65 -4.48 -7.99 -4.07
N ILE A 66 -4.09 -9.18 -3.61
CA ILE A 66 -4.93 -10.40 -3.55
C ILE A 66 -6.19 -10.18 -2.72
N ALA A 67 -6.06 -9.55 -1.55
CA ALA A 67 -7.19 -9.24 -0.68
C ALA A 67 -8.11 -8.19 -1.34
N LEU A 68 -7.52 -7.14 -1.95
CA LEU A 68 -8.26 -6.10 -2.69
C LEU A 68 -9.04 -6.67 -3.87
N ARG A 69 -8.42 -7.53 -4.69
CA ARG A 69 -9.10 -8.23 -5.81
C ARG A 69 -10.20 -9.15 -5.33
N THR A 70 -9.98 -9.86 -4.23
CA THR A 70 -11.01 -10.75 -3.67
C THR A 70 -12.21 -9.92 -3.20
N LYS A 71 -11.97 -8.80 -2.51
CA LYS A 71 -13.00 -7.88 -2.02
C LYS A 71 -13.76 -7.21 -3.18
N ASN A 72 -13.06 -6.72 -4.20
CA ASN A 72 -13.69 -6.16 -5.40
C ASN A 72 -14.50 -7.24 -6.14
N SER A 73 -13.97 -8.47 -6.27
CA SER A 73 -14.72 -9.58 -6.88
C SER A 73 -15.98 -9.97 -6.09
N SER A 74 -15.98 -9.90 -4.76
CA SER A 74 -17.19 -10.11 -3.97
C SER A 74 -18.19 -8.97 -4.15
N ALA A 75 -17.72 -7.72 -4.19
CA ALA A 75 -18.56 -6.55 -4.42
C ALA A 75 -19.23 -6.59 -5.81
N ILE A 76 -18.50 -7.00 -6.86
CA ILE A 76 -19.08 -7.20 -8.20
C ILE A 76 -20.18 -8.27 -8.17
N LYS A 77 -19.95 -9.40 -7.48
CA LYS A 77 -20.96 -10.46 -7.36
C LYS A 77 -22.21 -9.97 -6.63
N GLU A 78 -22.04 -9.19 -5.58
CA GLU A 78 -23.14 -8.59 -4.82
C GLU A 78 -23.93 -7.58 -5.67
N ALA A 79 -23.26 -6.64 -6.33
CA ALA A 79 -23.88 -5.68 -7.24
C ALA A 79 -24.62 -6.37 -8.40
N THR A 80 -24.03 -7.41 -8.99
CA THR A 80 -24.68 -8.21 -10.06
C THR A 80 -25.94 -8.91 -9.53
N SER A 81 -25.90 -9.41 -8.30
CA SER A 81 -27.06 -10.07 -7.66
C SER A 81 -28.18 -9.05 -7.40
N ASN A 82 -27.84 -7.86 -6.91
CA ASN A 82 -28.81 -6.79 -6.67
C ASN A 82 -29.43 -6.28 -7.98
N GLN A 83 -28.63 -6.15 -9.04
CA GLN A 83 -29.14 -5.79 -10.37
C GLN A 83 -30.16 -6.81 -10.90
N ARG A 84 -29.91 -8.11 -10.71
CA ARG A 84 -30.88 -9.16 -11.08
C ARG A 84 -32.17 -9.04 -10.29
N LYS A 85 -32.09 -8.86 -8.97
CA LYS A 85 -33.27 -8.66 -8.12
C LYS A 85 -34.09 -7.44 -8.53
N ALA A 86 -33.42 -6.33 -8.87
CA ALA A 86 -34.09 -5.13 -9.36
C ALA A 86 -34.79 -5.39 -10.71
N ALA A 87 -34.15 -6.13 -11.62
CA ALA A 87 -34.75 -6.51 -12.90
C ALA A 87 -35.96 -7.45 -12.73
N ASP A 88 -35.88 -8.41 -11.80
CA ASP A 88 -36.99 -9.30 -11.48
C ASP A 88 -38.17 -8.51 -10.87
N ALA A 89 -37.90 -7.60 -9.93
CA ALA A 89 -38.90 -6.71 -9.33
C ALA A 89 -39.55 -5.79 -10.36
N LEU A 90 -38.76 -5.24 -11.30
CA LEU A 90 -39.27 -4.43 -12.41
C LEU A 90 -40.20 -5.25 -13.32
N SER A 91 -39.80 -6.48 -13.66
CA SER A 91 -40.63 -7.40 -14.46
C SER A 91 -41.94 -7.72 -13.75
N ASP A 92 -41.91 -7.97 -12.44
CA ASP A 92 -43.13 -8.25 -11.66
C ASP A 92 -44.02 -7.01 -11.55
N ALA A 93 -43.46 -5.82 -11.31
CA ALA A 93 -44.22 -4.57 -11.31
C ALA A 93 -44.85 -4.28 -12.68
N GLN A 94 -44.16 -4.57 -13.79
CA GLN A 94 -44.73 -4.47 -15.13
C GLN A 94 -45.90 -5.44 -15.37
N ARG A 95 -45.84 -6.65 -14.82
CA ARG A 95 -46.96 -7.61 -14.88
C ARG A 95 -48.15 -7.11 -14.07
N THR A 96 -47.92 -6.59 -12.86
CA THR A 96 -48.96 -5.99 -12.02
C THR A 96 -49.60 -4.80 -12.72
N LEU A 97 -48.79 -3.90 -13.30
CA LEU A 97 -49.29 -2.76 -14.07
C LEU A 97 -50.17 -3.20 -15.24
N ALA A 98 -49.77 -4.25 -15.98
CA ALA A 98 -50.55 -4.76 -17.09
C ALA A 98 -51.90 -5.35 -16.65
N ALA A 99 -51.95 -6.01 -15.49
CA ALA A 99 -53.18 -6.53 -14.90
C ALA A 99 -54.09 -5.39 -14.43
N GLU A 100 -53.57 -4.45 -13.64
CA GLU A 100 -54.33 -3.31 -13.11
C GLU A 100 -54.85 -2.39 -14.24
N ALA A 101 -54.05 -2.21 -15.29
CA ALA A 101 -54.48 -1.45 -16.47
C ALA A 101 -55.61 -2.15 -17.24
N ALA A 102 -55.61 -3.49 -17.30
CA ALA A 102 -56.69 -4.24 -17.93
C ALA A 102 -57.99 -4.14 -17.11
N ASP A 103 -57.90 -4.27 -15.78
CA ASP A 103 -59.03 -4.10 -14.87
C ASP A 103 -59.62 -2.68 -14.97
N LEU A 104 -58.77 -1.64 -14.93
CA LEU A 104 -59.19 -0.26 -15.09
C LEU A 104 -59.87 0.01 -16.44
N GLN A 105 -59.36 -0.60 -17.52
CA GLN A 105 -59.99 -0.48 -18.84
C GLN A 105 -61.38 -1.11 -18.88
N GLN A 106 -61.56 -2.26 -18.19
CA GLN A 106 -62.87 -2.91 -18.07
C GLN A 106 -63.84 -2.04 -17.26
N ASP A 107 -63.40 -1.46 -16.14
CA ASP A 107 -64.25 -0.60 -15.30
C ASP A 107 -64.66 0.69 -16.00
N LEU A 108 -63.74 1.30 -16.76
CA LEU A 108 -64.05 2.44 -17.63
C LEU A 108 -65.07 2.05 -18.71
N GLY A 109 -64.94 0.87 -19.32
CA GLY A 109 -65.93 0.34 -20.26
C GLY A 109 -67.32 0.15 -19.63
N ASN A 110 -67.37 -0.39 -18.42
CA ASN A 110 -68.60 -0.57 -17.65
C ASN A 110 -69.26 0.78 -17.30
N LEU A 111 -68.44 1.78 -16.94
CA LEU A 111 -68.91 3.12 -16.61
C LEU A 111 -69.42 3.87 -17.85
N ALA A 112 -68.76 3.68 -18.99
CA ALA A 112 -69.21 4.20 -20.28
C ALA A 112 -70.56 3.60 -20.70
N ALA A 113 -70.75 2.29 -20.51
CA ALA A 113 -72.01 1.60 -20.80
C ALA A 113 -73.19 2.11 -19.95
N ARG A 114 -72.91 2.69 -18.77
CA ARG A 114 -73.90 3.34 -17.90
C ARG A 114 -74.14 4.82 -18.22
N GLY A 115 -73.58 5.33 -19.31
CA GLY A 115 -73.86 6.66 -19.82
C GLY A 115 -73.02 7.78 -19.19
N CYS A 116 -71.86 7.48 -18.60
CA CYS A 116 -70.91 8.50 -18.15
C CYS A 116 -70.13 9.08 -19.35
N PRO A 117 -70.36 10.35 -19.75
CA PRO A 117 -69.59 10.99 -20.81
C PRO A 117 -68.17 11.28 -20.29
N GLY A 118 -67.16 10.63 -20.89
CA GLY A 118 -65.75 10.73 -20.49
C GLY A 118 -65.07 9.37 -20.28
N ALA A 119 -65.85 8.32 -19.97
CA ALA A 119 -65.31 6.97 -19.75
C ALA A 119 -64.98 6.20 -21.04
N GLN A 120 -65.17 6.81 -22.22
CA GLN A 120 -64.90 6.14 -23.50
C GLN A 120 -63.40 6.01 -23.72
N VAL A 121 -62.89 4.80 -23.56
CA VAL A 121 -61.51 4.45 -23.91
C VAL A 121 -61.51 3.58 -25.16
N THR A 122 -60.67 3.90 -26.13
CA THR A 122 -60.40 3.00 -27.26
C THR A 122 -59.71 1.75 -26.72
N VAL A 123 -60.34 0.59 -26.89
CA VAL A 123 -59.73 -0.70 -26.51
C VAL A 123 -58.41 -0.86 -27.26
N GLN A 124 -57.29 -0.78 -26.55
CA GLN A 124 -55.94 -0.98 -27.09
C GLN A 124 -55.27 -2.18 -26.41
N THR A 125 -54.50 -2.95 -27.18
CA THR A 125 -53.71 -4.08 -26.67
C THR A 125 -52.26 -3.92 -27.13
N PRO A 126 -51.30 -3.67 -26.21
CA PRO A 126 -51.48 -3.52 -24.75
C PRO A 126 -52.17 -2.20 -24.36
N PRO A 127 -52.85 -2.14 -23.19
CA PRO A 127 -53.46 -0.93 -22.69
C PRO A 127 -52.39 0.15 -22.44
N ASN A 128 -52.65 1.40 -22.84
CA ASN A 128 -51.76 2.52 -22.51
C ASN A 128 -52.16 3.12 -21.14
N PRO A 129 -51.34 2.98 -20.09
CA PRO A 129 -51.68 3.46 -18.74
C PRO A 129 -51.97 4.96 -18.70
N GLY A 130 -51.24 5.77 -19.49
CA GLY A 130 -51.45 7.22 -19.52
C GLY A 130 -52.81 7.62 -20.10
N ALA A 131 -53.28 6.90 -21.11
CA ALA A 131 -54.61 7.12 -21.70
C ALA A 131 -55.73 6.71 -20.72
N LEU A 132 -55.55 5.59 -20.02
CA LEU A 132 -56.49 5.10 -19.00
C LEU A 132 -56.60 6.05 -17.81
N LEU A 133 -55.48 6.56 -17.29
CA LEU A 133 -55.49 7.53 -16.20
C LEU A 133 -56.14 8.85 -16.60
N THR A 134 -55.97 9.28 -17.85
CA THR A 134 -56.62 10.50 -18.38
C THR A 134 -58.13 10.29 -18.48
N ALA A 135 -58.57 9.12 -18.97
CA ALA A 135 -59.98 8.76 -19.02
C ALA A 135 -60.58 8.65 -17.62
N ALA A 136 -59.92 7.98 -16.68
CA ALA A 136 -60.37 7.89 -15.27
C ALA A 136 -60.54 9.26 -14.63
N ALA A 137 -59.57 10.17 -14.79
CA ALA A 137 -59.68 11.54 -14.28
C ALA A 137 -60.89 12.27 -14.89
N SER A 138 -61.18 12.03 -16.17
CA SER A 138 -62.34 12.62 -16.84
C SER A 138 -63.68 12.05 -16.40
N THR A 139 -63.73 11.02 -15.54
CA THR A 139 -64.98 10.40 -15.02
C THR A 139 -65.36 10.83 -13.61
N GLN A 140 -64.53 11.64 -12.94
CA GLN A 140 -64.75 12.08 -11.56
C GLN A 140 -66.07 12.86 -11.36
N HIS A 141 -66.52 13.58 -12.39
CA HIS A 141 -67.80 14.30 -12.42
C HIS A 141 -69.02 13.37 -12.45
N CYS A 142 -68.89 12.12 -12.93
CA CYS A 142 -69.99 11.16 -12.99
C CYS A 142 -70.37 10.61 -11.61
N GLY A 143 -69.41 10.51 -10.68
CA GLY A 143 -69.68 10.18 -9.28
C GLY A 143 -70.24 11.37 -8.48
N ALA A 144 -69.83 12.59 -8.82
CA ALA A 144 -70.25 13.82 -8.14
C ALA A 144 -71.68 14.27 -8.54
N ASN A 145 -72.07 14.05 -9.80
CA ASN A 145 -73.38 14.46 -10.35
C ASN A 145 -74.40 13.31 -10.42
N GLY A 146 -74.03 12.10 -10.01
CA GLY A 146 -74.82 10.88 -10.21
C GLY A 146 -76.07 10.79 -9.31
N VAL A 147 -77.23 10.61 -9.95
CA VAL A 147 -78.54 10.35 -9.31
C VAL A 147 -78.70 8.86 -8.92
N ASP A 148 -77.82 7.97 -9.43
CA ASP A 148 -77.84 6.52 -9.19
C ASP A 148 -76.67 6.06 -8.28
N PRO A 149 -76.93 5.47 -7.09
CA PRO A 149 -75.89 4.96 -6.20
C PRO A 149 -74.98 3.90 -6.84
N ALA A 150 -75.46 3.15 -7.84
CA ALA A 150 -74.66 2.14 -8.49
C ALA A 150 -73.62 2.73 -9.46
N GLN A 151 -73.89 3.90 -10.05
CA GLN A 151 -72.93 4.63 -10.88
C GLN A 151 -71.83 5.28 -10.03
N LYS A 152 -72.19 5.75 -8.83
CA LYS A 152 -71.22 6.28 -7.87
C LYS A 152 -70.23 5.21 -7.40
N ALA A 153 -70.72 4.03 -7.02
CA ALA A 153 -69.86 2.92 -6.60
C ALA A 153 -68.83 2.52 -7.68
N LEU A 154 -69.25 2.47 -8.94
CA LEU A 154 -68.36 2.15 -10.06
C LEU A 154 -67.35 3.27 -10.35
N ALA A 155 -67.75 4.53 -10.19
CA ALA A 155 -66.82 5.67 -10.32
C ALA A 155 -65.77 5.67 -9.19
N ASP A 156 -66.15 5.28 -7.97
CA ASP A 156 -65.21 5.10 -6.85
C ASP A 156 -64.22 3.96 -7.12
N GLU A 157 -64.68 2.86 -7.74
CA GLU A 157 -63.84 1.72 -8.18
C GLU A 157 -62.85 2.13 -9.27
N VAL A 158 -63.29 2.89 -10.28
CA VAL A 158 -62.40 3.47 -11.32
C VAL A 158 -61.33 4.39 -10.71
N ASN A 159 -61.70 5.23 -9.74
CA ASN A 159 -60.73 6.09 -9.06
C ASN A 159 -59.71 5.27 -8.24
N ALA A 160 -60.16 4.24 -7.53
CA ALA A 160 -59.28 3.33 -6.79
C ALA A 160 -58.32 2.57 -7.73
N GLY A 161 -58.83 2.09 -8.88
CA GLY A 161 -58.01 1.46 -9.92
C GLY A 161 -56.99 2.43 -10.52
N ALA A 162 -57.38 3.68 -10.79
CA ALA A 162 -56.47 4.72 -11.28
C ALA A 162 -55.36 5.06 -10.28
N ASP A 163 -55.68 5.12 -8.98
CA ASP A 163 -54.69 5.35 -7.93
C ASP A 163 -53.74 4.15 -7.77
N SER A 164 -54.22 2.92 -7.97
CA SER A 164 -53.37 1.71 -8.01
C SER A 164 -52.38 1.77 -9.17
N VAL A 165 -52.88 2.01 -10.39
CA VAL A 165 -52.04 2.13 -11.60
C VAL A 165 -50.99 3.23 -11.45
N ARG A 166 -51.34 4.37 -10.84
CA ARG A 166 -50.37 5.45 -10.53
C ARG A 166 -49.29 4.97 -9.57
N ARG A 167 -49.66 4.28 -8.48
CA ARG A 167 -48.70 3.74 -7.52
C ARG A 167 -47.72 2.79 -8.18
N THR A 168 -48.20 1.87 -9.02
CA THR A 168 -47.33 0.92 -9.72
C THR A 168 -46.43 1.62 -10.75
N LEU A 169 -46.91 2.66 -11.43
CA LEU A 169 -46.06 3.48 -12.31
C LEU A 169 -44.93 4.20 -11.54
N ASP A 170 -45.25 4.75 -10.37
CA ASP A 170 -44.25 5.38 -9.49
C ASP A 170 -43.24 4.35 -8.97
N GLU A 171 -43.69 3.14 -8.61
CA GLU A 171 -42.82 2.02 -8.23
C GLU A 171 -41.90 1.60 -9.38
N ILE A 172 -42.42 1.46 -10.60
CA ILE A 172 -41.62 1.16 -11.80
C ILE A 172 -40.58 2.26 -12.05
N ALA A 173 -40.94 3.52 -11.90
CA ALA A 173 -40.00 4.64 -12.02
C ALA A 173 -38.91 4.58 -10.93
N GLY A 174 -39.26 4.17 -9.70
CA GLY A 174 -38.31 3.89 -8.64
C GLY A 174 -37.34 2.76 -9.01
N TYR A 175 -37.86 1.61 -9.44
CA TYR A 175 -37.03 0.47 -9.86
C TYR A 175 -36.11 0.78 -11.04
N ASN A 176 -36.54 1.60 -11.99
CA ASN A 176 -35.68 2.04 -13.10
C ASN A 176 -34.50 2.88 -12.60
N ARG A 177 -34.72 3.82 -11.67
CA ARG A 177 -33.63 4.60 -11.06
C ARG A 177 -32.66 3.71 -10.28
N ASP A 178 -33.20 2.81 -9.46
CA ASP A 178 -32.36 1.85 -8.71
C ASP A 178 -31.55 0.97 -9.67
N SER A 179 -32.12 0.56 -10.80
CA SER A 179 -31.42 -0.23 -11.82
C SER A 179 -30.27 0.54 -12.47
N GLU A 180 -30.49 1.82 -12.79
CA GLU A 180 -29.46 2.72 -13.34
C GLU A 180 -28.32 2.92 -12.33
N ASP A 181 -28.64 3.23 -11.07
CA ASP A 181 -27.66 3.41 -10.00
C ASP A 181 -26.81 2.13 -9.78
N GLN A 182 -27.44 0.95 -9.81
CA GLN A 182 -26.72 -0.33 -9.72
C GLN A 182 -25.84 -0.59 -10.96
N ALA A 183 -26.28 -0.20 -12.16
CA ALA A 183 -25.49 -0.34 -13.38
C ALA A 183 -24.24 0.54 -13.34
N ASP A 184 -24.37 1.78 -12.87
CA ASP A 184 -23.26 2.70 -12.69
C ASP A 184 -22.28 2.21 -11.63
N GLN A 185 -22.78 1.69 -10.50
CA GLN A 185 -21.94 1.08 -9.47
C GLN A 185 -21.17 -0.13 -10.01
N LEU A 186 -21.83 -0.98 -10.80
CA LEU A 186 -21.20 -2.16 -11.40
C LEU A 186 -20.13 -1.76 -12.41
N LYS A 187 -20.36 -0.71 -13.20
CA LYS A 187 -19.36 -0.15 -14.12
C LYS A 187 -18.13 0.37 -13.37
N LEU A 188 -18.33 1.14 -12.30
CA LEU A 188 -17.22 1.65 -11.48
C LEU A 188 -16.38 0.51 -10.87
N LEU A 189 -17.03 -0.53 -10.36
CA LEU A 189 -16.34 -1.71 -9.81
C LEU A 189 -15.59 -2.49 -10.90
N GLN A 190 -16.10 -2.55 -12.13
CA GLN A 190 -15.43 -3.17 -13.27
C GLN A 190 -14.19 -2.36 -13.71
N ASP A 191 -14.30 -1.03 -13.76
CA ASP A 191 -13.18 -0.14 -14.07
C ASP A 191 -12.08 -0.27 -13.00
N GLU A 192 -12.45 -0.30 -11.71
CA GLU A 192 -11.52 -0.57 -10.61
C GLU A 192 -10.88 -1.96 -10.72
N ARG A 193 -11.63 -2.98 -11.15
CA ARG A 193 -11.07 -4.31 -11.39
C ARG A 193 -10.06 -4.31 -12.54
N GLN A 194 -10.29 -3.52 -13.58
CA GLN A 194 -9.38 -3.41 -14.72
C GLN A 194 -8.10 -2.67 -14.33
N SER A 195 -8.20 -1.59 -13.55
CA SER A 195 -7.02 -0.91 -13.01
C SER A 195 -6.23 -1.84 -12.08
N LEU A 196 -6.90 -2.51 -11.14
CA LEU A 196 -6.30 -3.52 -10.27
C LEU A 196 -5.62 -4.63 -11.09
N ALA A 197 -6.23 -5.13 -12.17
CA ALA A 197 -5.62 -6.16 -13.00
C ALA A 197 -4.27 -5.72 -13.60
N SER A 198 -4.17 -4.47 -14.05
CA SER A 198 -2.91 -3.90 -14.55
C SER A 198 -1.87 -3.71 -13.43
N GLU A 199 -2.31 -3.29 -12.24
CA GLU A 199 -1.47 -3.23 -11.04
C GLU A 199 -1.00 -4.63 -10.60
N PHE A 200 -1.84 -5.65 -10.77
CA PHE A 200 -1.48 -7.04 -10.49
C PHE A 200 -0.47 -7.60 -11.46
N GLU A 201 -0.58 -7.27 -12.75
CA GLU A 201 0.38 -7.74 -13.73
C GLU A 201 1.76 -7.13 -13.48
N SER A 202 1.80 -5.82 -13.18
CA SER A 202 3.03 -5.13 -12.79
C SER A 202 3.56 -5.67 -11.44
N ALA A 203 2.70 -5.88 -10.45
CA ALA A 203 3.05 -6.51 -9.17
C ALA A 203 3.49 -7.96 -9.32
N GLY A 204 2.95 -8.72 -10.28
CA GLY A 204 3.35 -10.08 -10.58
C GLY A 204 4.77 -10.15 -11.15
N LYS A 205 5.13 -9.19 -12.01
CA LYS A 205 6.52 -9.03 -12.50
C LYS A 205 7.47 -8.75 -11.34
N ALA A 206 7.08 -7.82 -10.45
CA ALA A 206 7.84 -7.48 -9.25
C ALA A 206 7.89 -8.61 -8.19
N ALA A 207 6.82 -9.40 -8.06
CA ALA A 207 6.64 -10.43 -7.04
C ALA A 207 7.73 -11.49 -7.06
N SER A 208 8.14 -11.92 -8.26
CA SER A 208 9.24 -12.88 -8.42
C SER A 208 10.56 -12.38 -7.82
N SER A 209 10.82 -11.08 -7.91
CA SER A 209 12.01 -10.45 -7.35
C SER A 209 11.87 -10.15 -5.86
N ILE A 210 10.68 -9.73 -5.42
CA ILE A 210 10.38 -9.47 -4.01
C ILE A 210 10.34 -10.78 -3.20
N ALA A 211 10.03 -11.91 -3.83
CA ALA A 211 10.09 -13.24 -3.19
C ALA A 211 11.48 -13.55 -2.61
N ILE A 212 12.56 -12.95 -3.15
CA ILE A 212 13.91 -13.07 -2.56
C ILE A 212 13.94 -12.47 -1.15
N LEU A 213 13.21 -11.38 -0.91
CA LEU A 213 13.11 -10.73 0.40
C LEU A 213 12.27 -11.52 1.39
N ARG A 214 11.37 -12.38 0.91
CA ARG A 214 10.55 -13.25 1.74
C ARG A 214 11.40 -14.23 2.54
N VAL A 215 12.54 -14.67 1.99
CA VAL A 215 13.51 -15.48 2.72
C VAL A 215 14.00 -14.76 3.98
N PHE A 216 14.23 -13.45 3.92
CA PHE A 216 14.67 -12.66 5.08
C PHE A 216 13.52 -12.34 6.04
N GLU A 217 12.30 -12.14 5.54
CA GLU A 217 11.12 -11.94 6.38
C GLU A 217 10.74 -13.20 7.17
N GLU A 218 10.71 -14.36 6.51
CA GLU A 218 10.38 -15.65 7.11
C GLU A 218 11.56 -16.26 7.89
N SER A 219 12.79 -15.77 7.64
CA SER A 219 13.95 -16.23 8.38
C SER A 219 13.86 -15.87 9.86
N ARG A 220 14.25 -16.80 10.73
CA ARG A 220 14.44 -16.55 12.18
C ARG A 220 15.70 -15.73 12.50
N TRP A 221 16.25 -15.01 11.54
CA TRP A 221 17.50 -14.26 11.73
C TRP A 221 17.16 -12.95 12.47
N PRO A 222 17.69 -12.74 13.69
CA PRO A 222 17.37 -11.54 14.47
C PRO A 222 17.75 -10.27 13.71
N GLY A 223 16.80 -9.36 13.49
CA GLY A 223 17.04 -8.09 12.79
C GLY A 223 16.81 -8.13 11.28
N ALA A 224 16.71 -9.32 10.66
CA ALA A 224 16.54 -9.45 9.21
C ALA A 224 15.20 -8.87 8.74
N THR A 225 14.11 -9.20 9.45
CA THR A 225 12.76 -8.71 9.15
C THR A 225 12.72 -7.18 9.16
N GLN A 226 13.31 -6.53 10.16
CA GLN A 226 13.30 -5.07 10.26
C GLN A 226 14.06 -4.42 9.09
N LEU A 227 15.19 -4.99 8.69
CA LEU A 227 16.02 -4.48 7.58
C LEU A 227 15.30 -4.55 6.22
N VAL A 228 14.41 -5.53 6.00
CA VAL A 228 13.65 -5.64 4.75
C VAL A 228 12.71 -4.45 4.54
N TYR A 229 12.14 -3.91 5.62
CA TYR A 229 11.22 -2.77 5.56
C TYR A 229 11.93 -1.42 5.44
N LEU A 230 13.26 -1.37 5.58
CA LEU A 230 14.02 -0.13 5.41
C LEU A 230 14.08 0.27 3.92
N PRO A 231 13.84 1.55 3.59
CA PRO A 231 14.13 2.10 2.27
C PRO A 231 15.59 1.85 1.86
N PRO A 232 15.88 1.60 0.57
CA PRO A 232 17.24 1.32 0.09
C PRO A 232 18.27 2.40 0.44
N SER A 233 17.85 3.66 0.55
CA SER A 233 18.71 4.78 0.96
C SER A 233 19.19 4.65 2.41
N LEU A 234 18.29 4.30 3.33
CA LEU A 234 18.64 4.03 4.73
C LEU A 234 19.49 2.76 4.85
N MET A 235 19.23 1.78 4.00
CA MET A 235 20.03 0.56 3.94
C MET A 235 21.47 0.84 3.48
N ALA A 236 21.68 1.74 2.53
CA ALA A 236 23.02 2.16 2.11
C ALA A 236 23.79 2.84 3.25
N ILE A 237 23.12 3.66 4.06
CA ILE A 237 23.73 4.29 5.26
C ILE A 237 24.09 3.22 6.29
N ALA A 238 23.19 2.28 6.58
CA ALA A 238 23.44 1.18 7.49
C ALA A 238 24.59 0.28 7.01
N LEU A 239 24.67 0.03 5.70
CA LEU A 239 25.76 -0.71 5.08
C LEU A 239 27.09 0.04 5.17
N ALA A 240 27.11 1.34 4.88
CA ALA A 240 28.31 2.17 5.01
C ALA A 240 28.84 2.19 6.46
N PHE A 241 27.95 2.36 7.43
CA PHE A 241 28.29 2.32 8.84
C PHE A 241 28.82 0.93 9.27
N SER A 242 28.08 -0.14 8.97
CA SER A 242 28.47 -1.51 9.35
C SER A 242 29.75 -1.98 8.66
N SER A 243 29.97 -1.59 7.40
CA SER A 243 31.20 -1.87 6.66
C SER A 243 32.42 -1.14 7.24
N GLY A 244 32.25 0.10 7.72
CA GLY A 244 33.27 0.84 8.47
C GLY A 244 33.60 0.21 9.82
N LEU A 245 32.58 -0.19 10.59
CA LEU A 245 32.77 -0.93 11.85
C LEU A 245 33.57 -2.22 11.61
N PHE A 246 33.22 -2.95 10.54
CA PHE A 246 33.90 -4.19 10.17
C PHE A 246 35.36 -3.94 9.72
N GLY A 247 35.62 -2.90 8.93
CA GLY A 247 36.98 -2.51 8.55
C GLY A 247 37.86 -2.15 9.75
N ALA A 248 37.32 -1.39 10.69
CA ALA A 248 38.02 -1.04 11.94
C ALA A 248 38.26 -2.26 12.85
N LEU A 249 37.32 -3.22 12.84
CA LEU A 249 37.49 -4.48 13.54
C LEU A 249 38.62 -5.32 12.92
N LEU A 250 38.72 -5.39 11.60
CA LEU A 250 39.79 -6.13 10.91
C LEU A 250 41.18 -5.59 11.27
N ILE A 251 41.38 -4.27 11.23
CA ILE A 251 42.68 -3.69 11.59
C ILE A 251 43.01 -3.90 13.06
N THR A 252 42.01 -3.80 13.94
CA THR A 252 42.18 -4.06 15.38
C THR A 252 42.57 -5.53 15.64
N LEU A 253 42.02 -6.47 14.87
CA LEU A 253 42.37 -7.88 14.94
C LEU A 253 43.80 -8.15 14.44
N VAL A 254 44.21 -7.52 13.33
CA VAL A 254 45.59 -7.60 12.81
C VAL A 254 46.59 -7.03 13.82
N LEU A 255 46.29 -5.87 14.42
CA LEU A 255 47.15 -5.23 15.43
C LEU A 255 47.25 -6.06 16.72
N PHE A 256 46.23 -6.85 17.05
CA PHE A 256 46.27 -7.77 18.17
C PHE A 256 47.18 -8.99 17.90
N VAL A 257 47.16 -9.51 16.66
CA VAL A 257 48.01 -10.64 16.25
C VAL A 257 49.48 -10.21 16.08
N TYR A 258 49.73 -8.96 15.68
CA TYR A 258 51.07 -8.39 15.48
C TYR A 258 51.35 -7.25 16.47
N PRO A 259 51.71 -7.56 17.73
CA PRO A 259 51.88 -6.57 18.79
C PRO A 259 53.14 -5.70 18.67
N ASP A 260 54.15 -6.13 17.91
CA ASP A 260 55.43 -5.41 17.73
C ASP A 260 55.40 -4.35 16.62
N ASN A 261 54.20 -3.85 16.30
CA ASN A 261 54.05 -2.76 15.35
C ASN A 261 54.41 -1.40 15.98
N GLN A 262 54.98 -0.51 15.18
CA GLN A 262 55.53 0.79 15.61
C GLN A 262 54.46 1.78 16.15
N PHE A 263 53.18 1.41 16.12
CA PHE A 263 52.05 2.27 16.48
C PHE A 263 51.76 2.22 17.99
N LYS A 264 52.49 3.04 18.76
CA LYS A 264 52.35 3.16 20.23
C LYS A 264 50.96 3.63 20.70
N PHE A 265 50.17 4.25 19.83
CA PHE A 265 48.79 4.67 20.11
C PHE A 265 47.86 3.50 20.46
N THR A 266 48.21 2.26 20.11
CA THR A 266 47.35 1.09 20.29
C THR A 266 47.11 0.66 21.74
N ARG A 267 47.90 1.15 22.72
CA ARG A 267 47.92 0.63 24.10
C ARG A 267 46.92 1.21 25.11
N SER A 268 46.28 2.37 24.90
CA SER A 268 45.45 3.01 25.96
C SER A 268 43.98 3.32 25.61
N ALA A 269 43.58 3.35 24.34
CA ALA A 269 42.19 3.66 23.98
C ALA A 269 41.27 2.42 24.08
N SER A 270 40.05 2.62 24.57
CA SER A 270 39.06 1.55 24.74
C SER A 270 38.75 0.86 23.39
N TYR A 271 38.81 -0.47 23.37
CA TYR A 271 38.58 -1.31 22.17
C TYR A 271 37.30 -0.93 21.40
N GLY A 272 36.20 -0.66 22.12
CA GLY A 272 34.93 -0.25 21.51
C GLY A 272 34.96 1.15 20.89
N GLY A 273 35.74 2.08 21.44
CA GLY A 273 35.84 3.45 20.93
C GLY A 273 36.45 3.50 19.52
N ARG A 274 37.46 2.66 19.25
CA ARG A 274 38.10 2.57 17.93
C ARG A 274 37.16 2.03 16.86
N ILE A 275 36.46 0.96 17.18
CA ILE A 275 35.54 0.33 16.24
C ILE A 275 34.43 1.32 15.89
N LEU A 276 33.83 1.98 16.89
CA LEU A 276 32.77 2.98 16.68
C LEU A 276 33.27 4.18 15.87
N LEU A 277 34.48 4.66 16.16
CA LEU A 277 35.13 5.75 15.41
C LEU A 277 35.28 5.39 13.92
N GLY A 278 35.70 4.17 13.61
CA GLY A 278 35.80 3.69 12.23
C GLY A 278 34.46 3.64 11.49
N GLY A 279 33.39 3.23 12.17
CA GLY A 279 32.02 3.31 11.63
C GLY A 279 31.56 4.74 11.35
N LEU A 280 31.84 5.68 12.25
CA LEU A 280 31.49 7.10 12.07
C LEU A 280 32.28 7.76 10.94
N ILE A 281 33.56 7.47 10.80
CA ILE A 281 34.39 7.99 9.70
C ILE A 281 33.89 7.45 8.36
N ALA A 282 33.57 6.16 8.29
CA ALA A 282 32.98 5.57 7.08
C ALA A 282 31.65 6.23 6.69
N LEU A 283 30.80 6.54 7.68
CA LEU A 283 29.56 7.28 7.46
C LEU A 283 29.85 8.70 6.96
N GLY A 284 30.83 9.40 7.53
CA GLY A 284 31.26 10.73 7.07
C GLY A 284 31.75 10.73 5.61
N VAL A 285 32.60 9.76 5.24
CA VAL A 285 33.08 9.57 3.87
C VAL A 285 31.91 9.25 2.93
N PHE A 286 30.97 8.40 3.36
CA PHE A 286 29.77 8.09 2.58
C PHE A 286 28.92 9.34 2.31
N VAL A 287 28.66 10.17 3.32
CA VAL A 287 27.89 11.43 3.16
C VAL A 287 28.61 12.40 2.21
N LEU A 288 29.94 12.51 2.31
CA LEU A 288 30.74 13.35 1.41
C LEU A 288 30.69 12.86 -0.04
N LEU A 289 30.78 11.55 -0.27
CA LEU A 289 30.68 10.99 -1.62
C LEU A 289 29.26 11.16 -2.18
N PHE A 290 28.23 10.90 -1.38
CA PHE A 290 26.85 11.03 -1.80
C PHE A 290 26.47 12.48 -2.12
N SER A 291 26.91 13.43 -1.27
CA SER A 291 26.73 14.86 -1.54
C SER A 291 27.52 15.34 -2.76
N GLY A 292 28.73 14.81 -2.98
CA GLY A 292 29.52 15.10 -4.18
C GLY A 292 28.83 14.65 -5.47
N VAL A 293 28.24 13.45 -5.48
CA VAL A 293 27.44 12.94 -6.61
C VAL A 293 26.17 13.78 -6.83
N ALA A 294 25.50 14.20 -5.74
CA ALA A 294 24.29 15.01 -5.82
C ALA A 294 24.55 16.41 -6.39
N VAL A 295 25.69 17.04 -6.06
CA VAL A 295 26.06 18.38 -6.53
C VAL A 295 26.58 18.37 -7.98
N LEU A 296 27.23 17.30 -8.41
CA LEU A 296 27.82 17.18 -9.76
C LEU A 296 26.80 16.77 -10.86
N GLY A 297 25.52 16.63 -10.53
CA GLY A 297 24.43 16.69 -11.52
C GLY A 297 24.35 15.53 -12.51
N GLY A 298 24.38 14.28 -12.04
CA GLY A 298 23.97 13.13 -12.85
C GLY A 298 22.49 12.81 -12.68
N VAL A 299 21.60 13.50 -13.41
CA VAL A 299 20.14 13.29 -13.31
C VAL A 299 19.67 12.04 -14.08
N GLU A 300 20.50 11.47 -14.95
CA GLU A 300 20.19 10.23 -15.64
C GLU A 300 21.33 9.23 -15.50
N GLN A 301 20.97 8.00 -15.13
CA GLN A 301 21.78 6.80 -14.99
C GLN A 301 22.52 6.59 -13.65
N SER A 302 22.06 5.52 -12.97
CA SER A 302 22.75 4.75 -11.94
C SER A 302 22.65 5.23 -10.48
N ASN A 303 21.43 5.40 -9.96
CA ASN A 303 21.24 5.22 -8.51
C ASN A 303 21.48 3.76 -8.05
N THR A 304 21.78 2.86 -8.99
CA THR A 304 22.45 1.57 -8.84
C THR A 304 23.99 1.70 -8.75
N GLN A 305 24.51 2.86 -8.37
CA GLN A 305 25.92 3.03 -7.98
C GLN A 305 26.30 1.93 -6.98
N ASN A 306 27.30 1.14 -7.37
CA ASN A 306 27.79 -0.08 -6.73
C ASN A 306 27.73 -0.02 -5.18
N LEU A 307 26.69 -0.61 -4.57
CA LEU A 307 26.64 -0.86 -3.12
C LEU A 307 27.90 -1.59 -2.64
N MET A 308 28.46 -2.45 -3.49
CA MET A 308 29.77 -3.10 -3.28
C MET A 308 30.93 -2.10 -3.23
N ALA A 309 30.94 -1.06 -4.05
CA ALA A 309 31.96 -0.02 -4.01
C ALA A 309 31.82 0.84 -2.76
N TYR A 310 30.59 1.17 -2.36
CA TYR A 310 30.35 1.88 -1.09
C TYR A 310 30.75 1.07 0.13
N ALA A 311 30.43 -0.24 0.14
CA ALA A 311 30.90 -1.14 1.19
C ALA A 311 32.44 -1.27 1.19
N ALA A 312 33.08 -1.34 0.02
CA ALA A 312 34.53 -1.39 -0.09
C ALA A 312 35.19 -0.10 0.42
N ILE A 313 34.67 1.06 0.03
CA ILE A 313 35.15 2.37 0.52
C ILE A 313 34.90 2.50 2.03
N GLY A 314 33.76 2.03 2.53
CA GLY A 314 33.45 1.97 3.96
C GLY A 314 34.45 1.11 4.74
N ILE A 315 34.76 -0.09 4.25
CA ILE A 315 35.80 -0.96 4.84
C ILE A 315 37.16 -0.26 4.84
N LEU A 316 37.58 0.32 3.70
CA LEU A 316 38.88 0.99 3.58
C LEU A 316 38.96 2.19 4.54
N SER A 317 37.94 3.05 4.56
CA SER A 317 37.90 4.20 5.48
C SER A 317 37.90 3.77 6.95
N GLY A 318 37.21 2.68 7.29
CA GLY A 318 37.27 2.06 8.62
C GLY A 318 38.67 1.54 8.98
N MET A 319 39.36 0.87 8.05
CA MET A 319 40.72 0.34 8.25
C MET A 319 41.77 1.44 8.44
N PHE A 320 41.64 2.57 7.74
CA PHE A 320 42.59 3.69 7.81
C PHE A 320 42.19 4.77 8.82
N SER A 321 41.03 4.66 9.45
CA SER A 321 40.51 5.62 10.44
C SER A 321 41.50 5.90 11.58
N ASP A 322 42.10 4.85 12.16
CA ASP A 322 43.09 4.97 13.23
C ASP A 322 44.38 5.67 12.78
N ARG A 323 44.78 5.51 11.51
CA ARG A 323 45.95 6.22 10.95
C ARG A 323 45.64 7.70 10.72
N ALA A 324 44.46 8.01 10.20
CA ALA A 324 44.03 9.38 10.01
C ALA A 324 43.85 10.10 11.36
N ALA A 325 43.27 9.45 12.36
CA ALA A 325 43.12 9.99 13.70
C ALA A 325 44.47 10.21 14.39
N GLY A 326 45.43 9.28 14.22
CA GLY A 326 46.80 9.44 14.72
C GLY A 326 47.52 10.62 14.06
N TRP A 327 47.45 10.73 12.73
CA TRP A 327 48.04 11.84 12.00
C TRP A 327 47.41 13.19 12.37
N LEU A 328 46.09 13.27 12.50
CA LEU A 328 45.39 14.46 12.98
C LEU A 328 45.76 14.82 14.41
N SER A 329 45.91 13.83 15.30
CA SER A 329 46.35 14.08 16.68
C SER A 329 47.78 14.61 16.72
N GLU A 330 48.69 14.10 15.89
CA GLU A 330 50.07 14.58 15.77
C GLU A 330 50.15 16.00 15.19
N GLN A 331 49.30 16.34 14.22
CA GLN A 331 49.20 17.71 13.71
C GLN A 331 48.46 18.68 14.63
N SER A 332 47.54 18.20 15.48
CA SER A 332 46.67 19.06 16.30
C SER A 332 47.37 19.82 17.41
N GLY A 333 48.67 19.59 17.65
CA GLY A 333 49.57 20.58 18.27
C GLY A 333 49.18 21.13 19.64
N PHE A 334 48.23 20.54 20.38
CA PHE A 334 48.05 20.81 21.81
C PHE A 334 49.12 20.06 22.60
N SER A 335 50.39 20.37 22.34
CA SER A 335 51.42 20.17 23.35
C SER A 335 51.07 21.14 24.47
N ALA A 336 50.55 20.63 25.58
CA ALA A 336 50.63 21.35 26.84
C ALA A 336 52.09 21.73 27.00
N ALA A 337 52.38 23.04 27.04
CA ALA A 337 53.72 23.56 27.19
C ALA A 337 54.42 22.78 28.33
N PRO A 338 55.67 22.33 28.14
CA PRO A 338 56.40 21.72 29.23
C PRO A 338 56.40 22.73 30.38
N ALA A 339 55.83 22.33 31.52
CA ALA A 339 55.93 23.13 32.73
C ALA A 339 57.42 23.41 32.97
N ASP A 340 57.79 24.69 32.98
CA ASP A 340 59.15 25.13 33.20
C ASP A 340 59.75 24.40 34.43
N PRO A 341 60.99 23.90 34.33
CA PRO A 341 61.70 23.42 35.50
C PRO A 341 61.90 24.62 36.43
N ALA A 342 61.18 24.63 37.54
CA ALA A 342 61.42 25.56 38.63
C ALA A 342 62.86 25.39 39.11
N ASP A 343 63.59 26.50 39.15
CA ASP A 343 64.90 26.64 39.79
C ASP A 343 65.00 28.07 40.33
N PRO A 344 65.85 28.35 41.33
CA PRO A 344 65.59 28.12 42.75
C PRO A 344 65.67 29.42 43.57
N ALA A 345 65.26 29.38 44.85
CA ALA A 345 65.55 30.41 45.85
C ALA A 345 66.32 29.80 47.02
#